data_AF-P97845-F1
#
_entry.id   AF-P97845-F1
#
_cell.length_a   1.000
_cell.length_b   1.000
_cell.length_c   1.000
_cell.angle_alpha   90.00
_cell.angle_beta   90.00
_cell.angle_gamma   90.00
#
_symmetry.space_group_name_H-M   'P 1'
#
loop_
_entity.id
_entity.type
_entity.pdbx_description
1 polymer ?
#
loop_
_entity_poly.entity_id
_entity_poly.type
_entity_poly.pdbx_seq_one_letter_code
_entity_poly.pdbx_strand_id
1 'polypeptide(L)' 'INAPHTYVVLVSGDSMTGAGIFDGDYLIVSRALEAKSGDVVVACLNGDVFVKRLGRCQKSYVLQSEHPDYAPRYVLDDD' A
#
# COMPACT_ATOMS: atom_id res chain seq x y z
N ILE A 1 -25.39 5.52 -9.24
CA ILE A 1 -24.56 6.18 -8.21
C ILE A 1 -23.09 5.93 -8.52
N ASN A 2 -22.39 6.93 -9.06
CA ASN A 2 -20.94 6.84 -9.26
C ASN A 2 -20.33 7.20 -7.90
N ALA A 3 -20.10 6.21 -7.03
CA ALA A 3 -19.48 6.46 -5.74
C ALA A 3 -18.14 7.17 -5.99
N PRO A 4 -17.75 8.15 -5.15
CA PRO A 4 -16.47 8.82 -5.33
C PRO A 4 -15.36 7.76 -5.39
N HIS A 5 -14.58 7.82 -6.47
CA HIS A 5 -13.43 6.95 -6.70
C HIS A 5 -12.26 7.27 -5.75
N THR A 6 -12.46 8.21 -4.83
CA THR A 6 -11.46 8.73 -3.91
C THR A 6 -11.91 8.56 -2.47
N TYR A 7 -11.02 8.07 -1.62
CA TYR A 7 -11.21 7.95 -0.17
C TYR A 7 -9.99 8.47 0.58
N VAL A 8 -10.18 8.81 1.85
CA VAL A 8 -9.12 9.27 2.73
C VAL A 8 -8.76 8.16 3.71
N VAL A 9 -7.47 7.88 3.89
CA VAL A 9 -6.95 6.89 4.82
C VAL A 9 -6.10 7.60 5.87
N LEU A 10 -6.36 7.35 7.15
CA LEU A 10 -5.48 7.76 8.25
C LEU A 10 -4.38 6.71 8.39
N VAL A 11 -3.13 7.15 8.34
CA VAL A 11 -1.95 6.29 8.46
C VAL A 11 -1.70 5.96 9.93
N SER A 12 -1.36 4.70 10.18
CA SER A 12 -0.81 4.25 11.46
C SER A 12 0.51 3.49 11.24
N GLY A 13 1.51 3.80 12.07
CA GLY A 13 2.84 3.22 12.01
C GLY A 13 3.81 3.98 11.10
N ASP A 14 5.05 3.48 11.02
CA ASP A 14 6.22 4.18 10.44
C ASP A 14 6.86 3.41 9.28
N SER A 15 6.23 2.32 8.81
CA SER A 15 6.76 1.49 7.73
C SER A 15 6.97 2.22 6.38
N MET A 16 6.45 3.44 6.24
CA MET A 16 6.53 4.22 5.00
C MET A 16 7.26 5.57 5.16
N THR A 17 7.99 5.78 6.25
CA THR A 17 8.67 7.08 6.53
C THR A 17 9.70 7.46 5.47
N GLY A 18 10.36 6.52 4.82
CA GLY A 18 11.28 6.78 3.71
C GLY A 18 10.59 7.35 2.46
N ALA A 19 9.27 7.18 2.32
CA ALA A 19 8.45 7.84 1.31
C ALA A 19 7.84 9.17 1.80
N GLY A 20 8.18 9.62 3.00
CA GLY A 20 7.62 10.82 3.62
C GLY A 20 6.18 10.63 4.11
N ILE A 21 5.76 9.39 4.36
CA ILE A 21 4.44 9.06 4.91
C ILE A 21 4.64 8.67 6.37
N PHE A 22 4.09 9.47 7.29
CA PHE A 22 4.29 9.35 8.72
C PHE A 22 3.01 8.92 9.44
N ASP A 23 3.17 8.41 10.66
CA ASP A 23 2.05 8.12 11.55
C ASP A 23 1.18 9.38 11.75
N GLY A 24 -0.14 9.23 11.61
CA GLY A 24 -1.09 10.34 11.70
C GLY A 24 -1.34 11.10 10.39
N ASP A 25 -0.62 10.81 9.30
CA ASP A 25 -0.88 11.43 8.00
C ASP A 25 -2.22 10.97 7.40
N TYR A 26 -2.80 11.82 6.54
CA TYR A 26 -3.97 11.51 5.75
C TYR A 26 -3.61 11.32 4.29
N LEU A 27 -3.89 10.14 3.74
CA LEU A 27 -3.66 9.82 2.34
C LEU A 27 -4.95 9.96 1.54
N ILE A 28 -4.88 10.62 0.39
CA ILE A 28 -5.98 10.67 -0.58
C ILE A 28 -5.72 9.56 -1.61
N VAL A 29 -6.62 8.58 -1.66
CA VAL A 29 -6.41 7.36 -2.44
C VAL A 29 -7.48 7.26 -3.52
N SER A 30 -7.06 7.03 -4.76
CA SER A 30 -7.95 6.83 -5.90
C SER A 30 -7.99 5.35 -6.30
N ARG A 31 -9.19 4.76 -6.42
CA ARG A 31 -9.40 3.41 -6.97
C ARG A 31 -9.62 3.38 -8.48
N ALA A 32 -9.66 4.54 -9.14
CA ALA A 32 -9.94 4.62 -10.57
C ALA A 32 -8.74 4.25 -11.45
N LEU A 33 -7.55 4.09 -10.85
CA LEU A 33 -6.31 3.78 -11.55
C LEU A 33 -5.88 2.35 -11.22
N GLU A 34 -5.40 1.64 -12.23
CA GLU A 34 -4.69 0.38 -12.01
C GLU A 34 -3.31 0.67 -11.40
N ALA A 35 -3.02 0.02 -10.27
CA ALA A 35 -1.74 0.16 -9.59
C ALA A 35 -0.60 -0.50 -10.39
N LYS A 36 0.55 0.16 -10.41
CA LYS A 36 1.76 -0.29 -11.11
C LYS A 36 2.90 -0.49 -10.13
N SER A 37 3.89 -1.28 -10.57
CA SER A 37 5.13 -1.42 -9.80
C SER A 37 5.78 -0.05 -9.62
N GLY A 38 6.13 0.28 -8.38
CA GLY A 38 6.63 1.58 -7.95
C GLY A 38 5.58 2.46 -7.27
N ASP A 39 4.29 2.21 -7.46
CA ASP A 39 3.24 3.03 -6.84
C ASP A 39 3.13 2.76 -5.34
N VAL A 40 2.77 3.79 -4.58
CA VAL A 40 2.30 3.60 -3.20
C VAL A 40 0.83 3.20 -3.27
N VAL A 41 0.51 2.05 -2.68
CA VAL A 41 -0.83 1.47 -2.72
C VAL A 41 -1.37 1.26 -1.31
N VAL A 42 -2.71 1.30 -1.22
CA VAL A 42 -3.44 0.70 -0.11
C VAL A 42 -3.85 -0.70 -0.54
N ALA A 43 -3.30 -1.71 0.11
CA ALA A 43 -3.61 -3.11 -0.15
C ALA A 43 -4.37 -3.71 1.04
N CYS A 44 -5.38 -4.52 0.76
CA CYS A 44 -6.06 -5.32 1.76
C CYS A 44 -5.72 -6.79 1.47
N LEU A 45 -5.05 -7.47 2.39
CA LEU A 45 -4.69 -8.88 2.28
C LEU A 45 -5.21 -9.60 3.52
N ASN A 46 -6.01 -10.65 3.34
CA ASN A 46 -6.54 -11.43 4.47
C ASN A 46 -7.26 -10.61 5.57
N GLY A 47 -7.84 -9.47 5.20
CA GLY A 47 -8.53 -8.56 6.12
C GLY A 47 -7.65 -7.49 6.77
N ASP A 48 -6.33 -7.58 6.61
CA ASP A 48 -5.38 -6.57 7.07
C ASP A 48 -5.13 -5.52 5.98
N VAL A 49 -5.09 -4.25 6.38
CA VAL A 49 -4.87 -3.12 5.47
C VAL A 49 -3.44 -2.61 5.61
N PHE A 50 -2.77 -2.45 4.48
CA PHE A 50 -1.38 -2.02 4.39
C PHE A 50 -1.24 -0.81 3.47
N VAL A 51 -0.42 0.16 3.88
CA VAL A 51 0.16 1.17 2.97
C VAL A 51 1.58 0.73 2.65
N LYS A 52 1.85 0.43 1.38
CA LYS A 52 3.15 -0.11 0.92
C LYS A 52 3.47 0.35 -0.49
N ARG A 53 4.75 0.30 -0.88
CA ARG A 53 5.12 0.40 -2.29
C ARG A 53 4.87 -0.94 -2.96
N LEU A 54 4.11 -0.93 -4.06
CA LEU A 54 3.87 -2.11 -4.86
C LEU A 54 5.12 -2.41 -5.68
N GLY A 55 5.71 -3.57 -5.45
CA GLY A 55 6.75 -4.15 -6.29
C GLY A 55 6.24 -5.36 -7.05
N ARG A 56 7.03 -5.83 -8.00
CA ARG A 56 6.77 -7.07 -8.71
C ARG A 56 8.04 -7.94 -8.72
N CYS A 57 7.91 -9.18 -8.25
CA CYS A 57 8.99 -10.16 -8.31
C CYS A 57 8.50 -11.34 -9.16
N GLN A 58 9.09 -11.51 -10.35
CA GLN A 58 8.66 -12.50 -11.34
C GLN A 58 7.15 -12.41 -11.68
N LYS A 59 6.35 -13.36 -11.19
CA LYS A 59 4.90 -13.45 -11.40
C LYS A 59 4.07 -13.00 -10.19
N SER A 60 4.71 -12.68 -9.07
CA SER A 60 4.02 -12.32 -7.83
C SER A 60 4.21 -10.84 -7.50
N TYR A 61 3.20 -10.26 -6.84
CA TYR A 61 3.31 -8.93 -6.27
C TYR A 61 4.02 -9.00 -4.92
N VAL A 62 4.75 -7.94 -4.60
CA VAL A 62 5.41 -7.76 -3.31
C VAL A 62 5.06 -6.38 -2.78
N LEU A 63 4.72 -6.30 -1.50
CA LEU A 63 4.48 -5.07 -0.80
C LEU A 63 5.73 -4.68 -0.01
N GLN A 64 6.35 -3.58 -0.41
CA GLN A 64 7.61 -3.10 0.15
C GLN A 64 7.35 -1.93 1.08
N SER A 65 7.96 -1.99 2.26
CA SER A 65 8.03 -0.88 3.21
C SER A 65 9.16 0.06 2.80
N GLU A 66 9.00 1.35 3.06
CA GLU A 66 10.04 2.37 2.90
C GLU A 66 10.72 2.61 4.26
N HIS A 67 11.05 1.52 4.94
CA HIS A 67 11.68 1.52 6.25
C HIS A 67 12.53 0.24 6.43
N PRO A 68 13.82 0.34 6.79
CA PRO A 68 14.75 -0.81 6.87
C PRO A 68 14.30 -1.96 7.77
N ASP A 69 13.62 -1.64 8.87
CA ASP A 69 13.22 -2.63 9.87
C ASP A 69 12.02 -3.51 9.45
N TYR A 70 11.40 -3.22 8.31
CA TYR A 70 10.22 -3.94 7.83
C TYR A 70 10.53 -4.77 6.59
N ALA A 71 10.46 -6.09 6.74
CA ALA A 71 10.65 -7.02 5.63
C ALA A 71 9.56 -6.86 4.55
N PRO A 72 9.89 -7.09 3.27
CA PRO A 72 8.88 -7.15 2.20
C PRO A 72 7.85 -8.25 2.46
N ARG A 73 6.57 -7.97 2.16
CA ARG A 73 5.49 -8.97 2.22
C ARG A 73 5.12 -9.42 0.82
N TYR A 74 5.26 -10.71 0.53
CA TYR A 74 4.84 -11.29 -0.73
C TYR A 74 3.34 -11.58 -0.71
N VAL A 75 2.66 -11.25 -1.79
CA VAL A 75 1.25 -11.59 -1.99
C VAL A 75 1.18 -13.04 -2.46
N LEU A 76 0.49 -13.87 -1.69
CA LEU A 76 0.26 -15.28 -1.95
C LEU A 76 -1.08 -15.47 -2.69
N ASP A 77 -1.28 -16.64 -3.28
CA ASP A 77 -2.50 -16.92 -4.05
C ASP A 77 -3.77 -16.97 -3.15
N ASP A 78 -3.61 -17.19 -1.85
CA ASP A 78 -4.67 -17.23 -0.84
C ASP A 78 -4.87 -15.89 -0.09
N ASP A 79 -4.17 -14.81 -0.48
CA ASP A 79 -4.33 -13.47 0.13
C ASP A 79 -5.52 -12.66 -0.41
#